data_AF-A0A9X2CTM8-F1
#
_entry.id   AF-A0A9X2CTM8-F1
#
_cell.length_a   1.000
_cell.length_b   1.000
_cell.length_c   1.000
_cell.angle_alpha   90.00
_cell.angle_beta   90.00
_cell.angle_gamma   90.00
#
_symmetry.space_group_name_H-M   'P 1'
#
loop_
_entity.id
_entity.type
_entity.pdbx_description
1 polymer ?
#
loop_
_entity_poly.entity_id
_entity_poly.type
_entity_poly.pdbx_seq_one_letter_code
_entity_poly.pdbx_strand_id
1 'polypeptide(L)'
;MRTEDSINIIKELEEMNAINLLPKPEQFVYKLARYFEKENLTNYGTIYDFEGNSPIETTAKRLYKSIDEIEAIYYNANKMIEELFVN
;
A
#
# COMPACT_ATOMS: atom_id res chain seq x y z
N MET A 1 -14.71 -1.34 -26.26
CA MET A 1 -13.54 -1.42 -25.35
C MET A 1 -13.95 -0.76 -24.03
N ARG A 2 -14.29 -1.55 -23.00
CA ARG A 2 -14.80 -1.12 -21.66
C ARG A 2 -14.38 -2.09 -20.53
N THR A 3 -13.58 -3.11 -20.85
CA THR A 3 -13.37 -4.29 -20.01
C THR A 3 -12.22 -4.12 -19.03
N GLU A 4 -11.12 -3.46 -19.40
CA GLU A 4 -9.95 -3.28 -18.54
C GLU A 4 -10.20 -2.28 -17.41
N ASP A 5 -10.86 -1.14 -17.70
CA ASP A 5 -11.23 -0.14 -16.69
C ASP A 5 -12.14 -0.73 -15.60
N SER A 6 -13.08 -1.59 -16.00
CA SER A 6 -14.01 -2.26 -15.08
C SER A 6 -13.29 -3.25 -14.16
N ILE A 7 -12.29 -3.99 -14.68
CA ILE A 7 -11.49 -4.95 -13.91
C ILE A 7 -10.61 -4.21 -12.88
N ASN A 8 -10.04 -3.07 -13.26
CA ASN A 8 -9.22 -2.27 -12.34
C ASN A 8 -10.06 -1.69 -11.19
N ILE A 9 -11.27 -1.19 -11.47
CA ILE A 9 -12.18 -0.67 -10.44
C ILE A 9 -12.58 -1.77 -9.45
N ILE A 10 -12.89 -2.97 -9.94
CA ILE A 10 -13.27 -4.10 -9.06
C ILE A 10 -12.10 -4.46 -8.12
N LYS A 11 -10.88 -4.55 -8.65
CA LYS A 11 -9.69 -4.83 -7.85
C LYS A 11 -9.42 -3.77 -6.79
N GLU A 12 -9.61 -2.49 -7.12
CA GLU A 12 -9.45 -1.40 -6.14
C GLU A 12 -10.51 -1.47 -5.03
N LEU A 13 -11.76 -1.80 -5.36
CA LEU A 13 -12.83 -1.98 -4.37
C LEU A 13 -12.57 -3.18 -3.46
N GLU A 14 -12.07 -4.29 -4.03
CA GLU A 14 -11.65 -5.48 -3.29
C GLU A 14 -10.49 -5.15 -2.34
N GLU A 15 -9.44 -4.48 -2.82
CA GLU A 15 -8.30 -4.02 -2.01
C GLU A 15 -8.78 -3.12 -0.87
N MET A 16 -9.67 -2.16 -1.13
CA MET A 16 -10.22 -1.27 -0.09
C MET A 16 -11.03 -2.02 0.97
N ASN A 17 -11.81 -3.03 0.57
CA ASN A 17 -12.55 -3.86 1.52
C ASN A 17 -11.60 -4.68 2.39
N ALA A 18 -10.58 -5.31 1.80
CA ALA A 18 -9.59 -6.07 2.55
C ALA A 18 -8.81 -5.19 3.56
N ILE A 19 -8.41 -3.99 3.14
CA ILE A 19 -7.73 -3.02 4.01
C ILE A 19 -8.61 -2.62 5.21
N ASN A 20 -9.94 -2.54 5.05
CA ASN A 20 -10.84 -2.17 6.14
C ASN A 20 -11.02 -3.28 7.19
N LEU A 21 -10.60 -4.51 6.89
CA LEU A 21 -10.60 -5.63 7.83
C LEU A 21 -9.29 -5.77 8.62
N LEU A 22 -8.26 -4.99 8.27
CA LEU A 22 -6.98 -4.98 8.97
C LEU A 22 -7.08 -4.29 10.34
N PRO A 23 -6.23 -4.66 11.31
CA PRO A 23 -6.05 -3.88 12.53
C PRO A 23 -5.54 -2.47 12.19
N LYS A 24 -5.82 -1.49 13.06
CA LYS A 24 -5.56 -0.06 12.76
C LYS A 24 -4.10 0.25 12.35
N PRO A 25 -3.06 -0.30 13.01
CA PRO A 25 -1.67 -0.03 12.62
C PRO A 25 -1.38 -0.49 11.19
N GLU A 26 -1.73 -1.73 10.87
CA GLU A 26 -1.60 -2.35 9.55
C GLU A 26 -2.38 -1.58 8.50
N GLN A 27 -3.65 -1.26 8.78
CA GLN A 27 -4.50 -0.47 7.91
C GLN A 27 -3.86 0.88 7.56
N PHE A 28 -3.35 1.58 8.58
CA PHE A 28 -2.81 2.92 8.41
C PHE A 28 -1.49 2.92 7.65
N VAL A 29 -0.56 2.02 8.02
CA VAL A 29 0.73 1.86 7.33
C VAL A 29 0.52 1.44 5.88
N TYR A 30 -0.38 0.48 5.63
CA TYR A 30 -0.68 0.01 4.28
C TYR A 30 -1.22 1.12 3.39
N LYS A 31 -2.24 1.85 3.85
CA LYS A 31 -2.83 2.98 3.10
C LYS A 31 -1.78 4.03 2.77
N LEU A 32 -0.92 4.36 3.71
CA LEU A 32 0.07 5.42 3.54
C LEU A 32 1.18 5.01 2.56
N ALA A 33 1.69 3.78 2.65
CA ALA A 33 2.69 3.28 1.72
C ALA A 33 2.13 3.18 0.28
N ARG A 34 0.90 2.68 0.12
CA ARG A 34 0.22 2.59 -1.20
C ARG A 34 -0.06 3.97 -1.80
N TYR A 35 -0.38 4.96 -0.96
CA TYR A 35 -0.54 6.34 -1.41
C TYR A 35 0.74 6.88 -2.06
N PHE A 36 1.89 6.71 -1.41
CA PHE A 36 3.18 7.18 -1.96
C PHE A 36 3.60 6.41 -3.21
N GLU A 37 3.33 5.10 -3.25
CA GLU A 37 3.57 4.30 -4.46
C GLU A 37 2.79 4.84 -5.66
N LYS A 38 1.48 5.12 -5.49
CA LYS A 38 0.61 5.65 -6.55
C LYS A 38 0.99 7.08 -6.96
N GLU A 39 1.32 7.96 -6.01
CA GLU A 39 1.78 9.32 -6.34
C GLU A 39 3.08 9.29 -7.15
N ASN A 40 4.05 8.45 -6.77
CA ASN A 40 5.34 8.38 -7.46
C ASN A 40 5.22 7.75 -8.84
N LEU A 41 4.46 6.66 -8.98
CA LEU A 41 4.16 6.03 -10.28
C LEU A 41 3.50 7.02 -11.25
N THR A 42 2.57 7.82 -10.75
CA THR A 42 1.83 8.80 -11.56
C THR A 42 2.70 9.95 -12.04
N ASN A 43 3.61 10.45 -11.18
CA ASN A 43 4.37 11.65 -11.47
C ASN A 43 5.72 11.39 -12.15
N TYR A 44 6.37 10.25 -11.86
CA TYR A 44 7.77 10.00 -12.27
C TYR A 44 7.98 8.65 -12.96
N GLY A 45 6.96 7.79 -13.01
CA GLY A 45 7.11 6.42 -13.53
C GLY A 45 8.06 5.55 -12.71
N THR A 46 8.45 6.01 -11.50
CA THR A 46 9.29 5.29 -10.54
C THR A 46 8.52 5.04 -9.26
N ILE A 47 8.86 3.98 -8.53
CA ILE A 47 8.26 3.69 -7.22
C ILE A 47 8.93 4.50 -6.10
N TYR A 48 10.15 4.98 -6.34
CA TYR A 48 10.93 5.81 -5.42
C TYR A 48 10.50 7.27 -5.47
N ASP A 49 10.60 7.96 -4.32
CA ASP A 49 10.46 9.41 -4.26
C ASP A 49 11.70 10.12 -4.84
N PHE A 50 11.67 11.46 -4.86
CA PHE A 50 12.76 12.27 -5.41
C PHE A 50 14.09 12.18 -4.67
N GLU A 51 14.07 11.76 -3.41
CA GLU A 51 15.27 11.52 -2.61
C GLU A 51 15.80 10.09 -2.82
N GLY A 52 15.11 9.27 -3.62
CA GLY A 52 15.44 7.88 -3.86
C GLY A 52 14.92 6.93 -2.78
N ASN A 53 14.01 7.38 -1.91
CA ASN A 53 13.41 6.51 -0.89
C ASN A 53 12.28 5.68 -1.49
N SER A 54 12.17 4.42 -1.07
CA SER A 54 11.01 3.58 -1.31
C SER A 54 9.78 4.07 -0.54
N PRO A 55 8.55 3.65 -0.93
CA PRO A 55 7.33 4.01 -0.20
C PRO A 55 7.35 3.63 1.29
N ILE A 56 8.06 2.55 1.65
CA ILE A 56 8.25 2.12 3.04
C ILE A 56 9.16 3.10 3.79
N GLU A 57 10.27 3.50 3.20
CA GLU A 57 11.20 4.47 3.79
C GLU A 57 10.55 5.85 3.93
N THR A 58 9.80 6.31 2.92
CA THR A 58 9.01 7.55 2.99
C THR A 58 7.94 7.46 4.07
N THR A 59 7.27 6.31 4.22
CA THR A 59 6.30 6.06 5.30
C THR A 59 6.96 6.09 6.67
N ALA A 60 8.12 5.45 6.85
CA ALA A 60 8.89 5.45 8.10
C ALA A 60 9.31 6.87 8.50
N LYS A 61 9.85 7.65 7.55
CA LYS A 61 10.17 9.07 7.75
C LYS A 61 8.94 9.86 8.18
N ARG A 62 7.80 9.66 7.51
CA ARG A 62 6.56 10.40 7.79
C ARG A 62 5.98 10.11 9.17
N LEU A 63 6.15 8.88 9.65
CA LEU A 63 5.60 8.41 10.93
C LEU A 63 6.60 8.51 12.09
N TYR A 64 7.81 9.00 11.85
CA TYR A 64 8.90 9.05 12.83
C TYR A 64 9.16 7.68 13.48
N LYS A 65 9.18 6.62 12.65
CA LYS A 65 9.39 5.23 13.04
C LYS A 65 10.61 4.64 12.32
N SER A 66 11.11 3.49 12.79
CA SER A 66 12.16 2.78 12.07
C SER A 66 11.61 2.15 10.79
N ILE A 67 12.49 1.98 9.80
CA ILE A 67 12.16 1.30 8.54
C ILE A 67 11.71 -0.13 8.85
N ASP A 68 12.46 -0.86 9.67
CA ASP A 68 12.15 -2.24 10.08
C ASP A 68 10.76 -2.36 10.73
N GLU A 69 10.35 -1.39 11.55
CA GLU A 69 9.03 -1.40 12.19
C GLU A 69 7.92 -1.23 11.14
N ILE A 70 8.07 -0.28 10.23
CA ILE A 70 7.09 -0.05 9.15
C ILE A 70 7.05 -1.24 8.19
N GLU A 71 8.21 -1.79 7.83
CA GLU A 71 8.31 -2.95 6.95
C GLU A 71 7.60 -4.17 7.57
N ALA A 72 7.81 -4.44 8.86
CA ALA A 72 7.12 -5.52 9.57
C ALA A 72 5.60 -5.34 9.58
N ILE A 73 5.11 -4.12 9.88
CA ILE A 73 3.67 -3.82 9.88
C ILE A 73 3.09 -3.96 8.46
N TYR A 74 3.78 -3.45 7.45
CA TYR A 74 3.35 -3.52 6.04
C TYR A 74 3.33 -4.95 5.53
N TYR A 75 4.34 -5.76 5.87
CA TYR A 75 4.38 -7.17 5.53
C TYR A 75 3.23 -7.94 6.18
N ASN A 76 2.96 -7.69 7.47
CA ASN A 76 1.83 -8.29 8.17
C ASN A 76 0.50 -7.91 7.50
N ALA A 77 0.33 -6.64 7.14
CA ALA A 77 -0.85 -6.16 6.41
C ALA A 77 -1.05 -6.90 5.06
N ASN A 78 0.01 -7.05 4.26
CA ASN A 78 -0.06 -7.80 3.00
C ASN A 78 -0.48 -9.25 3.22
N LYS A 79 0.15 -9.93 4.18
CA LYS A 79 -0.17 -11.32 4.49
C LYS A 79 -1.65 -11.48 4.88
N MET A 80 -2.17 -10.59 5.72
CA MET A 80 -3.59 -10.60 6.10
C MET A 80 -4.51 -10.34 4.90
N ILE A 81 -4.13 -9.43 4.00
CA ILE A 81 -4.89 -9.17 2.77
C ILE A 81 -4.88 -10.42 1.87
N GLU A 82 -3.74 -11.06 1.66
CA GLU A 82 -3.63 -12.29 0.86
C GLU A 82 -4.50 -13.41 1.42
N GLU A 83 -4.51 -13.60 2.74
CA GLU A 83 -5.35 -14.59 3.43
C GLU A 83 -6.86 -14.35 3.21
N LEU A 84 -7.29 -13.11 2.97
CA LEU A 84 -8.69 -12.76 2.70
C LEU A 84 -9.12 -13.12 1.27
N PHE A 85 -8.20 -13.24 0.31
CA PHE A 85 -8.49 -13.54 -1.10
C PHE A 85 -8.25 -15.01 -1.50
N VAL A 86 -7.59 -15.80 -0.64
CA VAL A 86 -7.24 -17.21 -0.91
C VAL A 86 -8.28 -18.21 -0.34
N ASN A 87 -9.32 -17.74 0.34
CA ASN A 87 -10.45 -18.57 0.82
C ASN A 87 -11.70 -18.44 -0.06
#